data_AF-A0AAN8KPA4-F1
#
_entry.id   AF-A0AAN8KPA4-F1
#
_cell.length_a   1.000
_cell.length_b   1.000
_cell.length_c   1.000
_cell.angle_alpha   90.00
_cell.angle_beta   90.00
_cell.angle_gamma   90.00
#
_symmetry.space_group_name_H-M   'P 1'
#
loop_
_entity.id
_entity.type
_entity.pdbx_description
1 polymer ?
#
loop_
_entity_poly.entity_id
_entity_poly.type
_entity_poly.pdbx_seq_one_letter_code
_entity_poly.pdbx_strand_id
1 'polypeptide(L)'
;MSLMNNNSLNSSQQYQLHSTPLASYQQCQYGPPGPQGQFVGYMSPPVIGNDLNSKLDMLTNKIDELSIKLNKLDIIERRLAPVETKVGSINGEMKEVKERVDEMDKGLDFINGQFETNRQELHDIKLNVKDLKVTTNILQTRNEFTRTELTRLNTNVTEMRNDQIDLQMRSMSNNLIFTGIVEMADENTESELNNFLHTIMGIEKNLVFTGIVEMADENTESELNNFLHTIMGIEKNLVFNRVHRIGKQQPNKSRPIIANFVFSKDRDLVRYEAPKTLKGKPYGVNEQFPKVINDRRKALYPHFKAAKRMNKKAVFKVDKLFIEGELFDPDSNFHDDDYRRRANHLDMEITSVKQPVLGAAVGE
;
A
#
# COMPACT_ATOMS: atom_id res chain seq x y z
N MET A 1 -13.86 -29.83 25.64
CA MET A 1 -14.03 -31.30 25.69
C MET A 1 -13.22 -31.83 26.88
N SER A 2 -13.51 -32.92 27.57
CA SER A 2 -14.75 -33.67 27.88
C SER A 2 -14.34 -35.09 28.33
N LEU A 3 -14.28 -35.32 29.65
CA LEU A 3 -14.57 -36.59 30.36
C LEU A 3 -13.78 -37.90 30.07
N MET A 4 -13.95 -38.82 31.03
CA MET A 4 -13.60 -40.27 31.09
C MET A 4 -12.13 -40.63 31.42
N ASN A 5 -11.75 -41.50 32.37
CA ASN A 5 -12.38 -42.53 33.27
C ASN A 5 -12.24 -44.02 32.81
N ASN A 6 -12.24 -44.94 33.80
CA ASN A 6 -12.05 -46.43 33.78
C ASN A 6 -10.58 -46.93 33.81
N ASN A 7 -10.14 -47.88 34.66
CA ASN A 7 -10.58 -49.27 35.03
C ASN A 7 -10.21 -50.33 33.96
N SER A 8 -9.81 -51.58 34.24
CA SER A 8 -9.36 -52.38 35.43
C SER A 8 -8.75 -53.73 34.90
N LEU A 9 -8.52 -54.90 35.53
CA LEU A 9 -8.77 -55.55 36.85
C LEU A 9 -7.95 -56.89 36.96
N ASN A 10 -7.28 -57.23 38.07
CA ASN A 10 -7.01 -58.61 38.63
C ASN A 10 -6.04 -58.53 39.84
N SER A 11 -6.15 -59.19 41.02
CA SER A 11 -6.61 -60.53 41.49
C SER A 11 -5.48 -61.60 41.52
N SER A 12 -5.34 -62.53 42.50
CA SER A 12 -6.29 -63.08 43.51
C SER A 12 -5.65 -63.61 44.82
N GLN A 13 -6.43 -63.53 45.93
CA GLN A 13 -6.62 -64.47 47.08
C GLN A 13 -5.47 -65.28 47.74
N GLN A 14 -5.43 -65.28 49.09
CA GLN A 14 -6.01 -66.38 49.92
C GLN A 14 -6.18 -66.01 51.42
N TYR A 15 -6.93 -66.83 52.17
CA TYR A 15 -7.32 -66.69 53.59
C TYR A 15 -7.17 -68.04 54.32
N GLN A 16 -6.93 -68.04 55.65
CA GLN A 16 -7.64 -68.93 56.60
C GLN A 16 -7.41 -68.58 58.09
N LEU A 17 -8.27 -69.12 58.96
CA LEU A 17 -8.29 -69.02 60.43
C LEU A 17 -8.76 -70.37 61.01
N HIS A 18 -8.26 -70.82 62.17
CA HIS A 18 -9.08 -71.26 63.34
C HIS A 18 -8.34 -71.98 64.49
N SER A 19 -8.99 -71.91 65.67
CA SER A 19 -9.08 -72.91 66.76
C SER A 19 -7.90 -73.25 67.71
N THR A 20 -8.31 -73.45 68.97
CA THR A 20 -7.62 -74.07 70.14
C THR A 20 -8.36 -75.42 70.45
N PRO A 21 -8.24 -76.13 71.62
CA PRO A 21 -7.35 -76.04 72.79
C PRO A 21 -6.81 -77.45 73.28
N LEU A 22 -6.54 -77.57 74.59
CA LEU A 22 -6.51 -78.78 75.47
C LEU A 22 -5.18 -79.50 75.79
N ALA A 23 -5.20 -80.29 76.88
CA ALA A 23 -4.06 -80.59 77.75
C ALA A 23 -4.12 -81.97 78.45
N SER A 24 -2.99 -82.42 79.02
CA SER A 24 -2.86 -83.55 79.95
C SER A 24 -1.45 -83.59 80.62
N TYR A 25 -1.13 -84.50 81.55
CA TYR A 25 -1.59 -84.71 82.96
C TYR A 25 -0.64 -85.76 83.63
N GLN A 26 -0.79 -86.04 84.95
CA GLN A 26 -0.11 -87.11 85.76
C GLN A 26 1.35 -86.80 86.20
N GLN A 27 1.92 -87.24 87.35
CA GLN A 27 1.49 -87.92 88.61
C GLN A 27 2.65 -87.79 89.69
N CYS A 28 2.63 -88.22 90.97
CA CYS A 28 1.68 -89.04 91.77
C CYS A 28 1.44 -88.60 93.25
N GLN A 29 1.97 -89.29 94.30
CA GLN A 29 1.29 -89.48 95.61
C GLN A 29 2.17 -89.85 96.85
N TYR A 30 1.50 -90.01 98.03
CA TYR A 30 1.94 -90.42 99.40
C TYR A 30 2.65 -89.32 100.25
N GLY A 31 2.39 -89.06 101.55
CA GLY A 31 1.46 -89.60 102.59
C GLY A 31 2.19 -90.05 103.89
N PRO A 32 1.60 -90.19 105.12
CA PRO A 32 0.37 -89.67 105.77
C PRO A 32 0.63 -88.97 107.16
N PRO A 33 -0.36 -88.65 108.03
CA PRO A 33 -0.14 -87.91 109.31
C PRO A 33 -0.55 -88.58 110.66
N GLY A 34 0.08 -88.15 111.78
CA GLY A 34 -0.36 -88.32 113.20
C GLY A 34 0.33 -89.43 114.03
N PRO A 35 0.17 -89.50 115.39
CA PRO A 35 -0.53 -88.59 116.32
C PRO A 35 0.34 -88.15 117.56
N GLN A 36 -0.29 -87.89 118.71
CA GLN A 36 0.24 -87.20 119.91
C GLN A 36 1.16 -88.03 120.84
N GLY A 37 1.95 -87.33 121.67
CA GLY A 37 2.59 -87.84 122.90
C GLY A 37 2.72 -86.75 123.98
N GLN A 38 2.47 -87.09 125.24
CA GLN A 38 2.45 -86.16 126.39
C GLN A 38 3.76 -86.26 127.21
N PHE A 39 4.24 -85.16 127.79
CA PHE A 39 4.96 -85.16 129.08
C PHE A 39 4.95 -83.76 129.74
N VAL A 40 5.21 -83.69 131.06
CA VAL A 40 4.97 -82.51 131.92
C VAL A 40 6.18 -82.22 132.83
N GLY A 41 6.43 -80.93 133.12
CA GLY A 41 7.45 -80.44 134.07
C GLY A 41 8.78 -80.10 133.39
N TYR A 42 9.51 -79.04 133.76
CA TYR A 42 9.55 -78.28 135.02
C TYR A 42 9.52 -76.75 134.81
N MET A 43 9.18 -75.99 135.87
CA MET A 43 9.34 -74.52 135.91
C MET A 43 10.57 -74.08 136.70
N SER A 44 11.18 -72.97 136.24
CA SER A 44 11.84 -71.87 137.01
C SER A 44 13.23 -71.51 136.44
N PRO A 45 13.76 -70.29 136.68
CA PRO A 45 13.14 -69.08 137.27
C PRO A 45 13.00 -67.93 136.23
N PRO A 46 12.40 -66.77 136.58
CA PRO A 46 12.23 -65.65 135.65
C PRO A 46 13.51 -64.81 135.47
N VAL A 47 13.69 -64.22 134.28
CA VAL A 47 14.68 -63.16 134.01
C VAL A 47 13.99 -61.94 133.41
N ILE A 48 14.40 -60.77 133.88
CA ILE A 48 13.68 -59.49 133.73
C ILE A 48 13.92 -58.85 132.35
N GLY A 49 12.81 -58.53 131.68
CA GLY A 49 12.76 -57.62 130.53
C GLY A 49 13.27 -58.20 129.20
N ASN A 50 12.74 -57.66 128.09
CA ASN A 50 13.49 -57.44 126.85
C ASN A 50 12.64 -56.66 125.82
N ASP A 51 12.70 -55.34 125.94
CA ASP A 51 12.40 -54.40 124.84
C ASP A 51 13.30 -54.66 123.60
N LEU A 52 14.40 -55.41 123.79
CA LEU A 52 15.20 -56.03 122.74
C LEU A 52 14.40 -56.96 121.80
N ASN A 53 13.42 -57.73 122.29
CA ASN A 53 12.67 -58.66 121.42
C ASN A 53 11.68 -57.92 120.50
N SER A 54 10.93 -56.95 121.02
CA SER A 54 10.06 -56.11 120.18
C SER A 54 10.88 -55.24 119.21
N LYS A 55 12.08 -54.79 119.62
CA LYS A 55 13.05 -54.16 118.71
C LYS A 55 13.57 -55.11 117.64
N LEU A 56 13.77 -56.40 117.95
CA LEU A 56 14.17 -57.42 116.97
C LEU A 56 13.05 -57.68 115.96
N ASP A 57 11.80 -57.81 116.39
CA ASP A 57 10.64 -57.92 115.49
C ASP A 57 10.49 -56.66 114.62
N MET A 58 10.66 -55.46 115.18
CA MET A 58 10.71 -54.21 114.42
C MET A 58 11.88 -54.15 113.42
N LEU A 59 13.00 -54.82 113.71
CA LEU A 59 14.14 -54.93 112.81
C LEU A 59 13.82 -55.88 111.65
N THR A 60 13.23 -57.04 111.94
CA THR A 60 12.78 -58.03 110.95
C THR A 60 11.75 -57.42 110.00
N ASN A 61 10.70 -56.78 110.53
CA ASN A 61 9.70 -56.09 109.70
C ASN A 61 10.32 -55.00 108.81
N LYS A 62 11.38 -54.31 109.25
CA LYS A 62 12.13 -53.36 108.42
C LYS A 62 13.01 -54.04 107.37
N ILE A 63 13.56 -55.22 107.66
CA ILE A 63 14.33 -56.04 106.69
C ILE A 63 13.39 -56.56 105.60
N ASP A 64 12.17 -56.96 105.94
CA ASP A 64 11.12 -57.34 104.98
C ASP A 64 10.68 -56.13 104.13
N GLU A 65 10.46 -54.96 104.76
CA GLU A 65 10.10 -53.73 104.04
C GLU A 65 11.24 -53.25 103.11
N LEU A 66 12.50 -53.42 103.52
CA LEU A 66 13.68 -53.18 102.67
C LEU A 66 13.76 -54.19 101.52
N SER A 67 13.49 -55.47 101.77
CA SER A 67 13.46 -56.51 100.73
C SER A 67 12.37 -56.23 99.69
N ILE A 68 11.21 -55.74 100.11
CA ILE A 68 10.13 -55.29 99.20
C ILE A 68 10.56 -54.04 98.41
N LYS A 69 11.37 -53.14 98.98
CA LYS A 69 11.92 -51.95 98.29
C LYS A 69 13.01 -52.33 97.29
N LEU A 70 13.87 -53.31 97.60
CA LEU A 70 14.84 -53.90 96.66
C LEU A 70 14.16 -54.54 95.46
N ASN A 71 13.16 -55.42 95.67
CA ASN A 71 12.40 -56.02 94.57
C ASN A 71 11.72 -54.94 93.67
N LYS A 72 11.28 -53.81 94.24
CA LYS A 72 10.76 -52.68 93.45
C LYS A 72 11.86 -51.97 92.64
N LEU A 73 13.09 -51.91 93.15
CA LEU A 73 14.25 -51.38 92.44
C LEU A 73 14.58 -52.25 91.22
N ASP A 74 14.67 -53.57 91.41
CA ASP A 74 14.94 -54.54 90.33
C ASP A 74 13.87 -54.47 89.22
N ILE A 75 12.59 -54.28 89.60
CA ILE A 75 11.47 -54.08 88.68
C ILE A 75 11.58 -52.74 87.93
N ILE A 76 12.12 -51.69 88.56
CA ILE A 76 12.37 -50.40 87.90
C ILE A 76 13.53 -50.54 86.91
N GLU A 77 14.66 -51.13 87.30
CA GLU A 77 15.84 -51.34 86.45
C GLU A 77 15.50 -52.20 85.23
N ARG A 78 14.79 -53.32 85.43
CA ARG A 78 14.28 -54.18 84.34
C ARG A 78 13.29 -53.46 83.41
N ARG A 79 12.66 -52.37 83.86
CA ARG A 79 11.81 -51.49 83.02
C ARG A 79 12.56 -50.29 82.44
N LEU A 80 13.75 -49.96 82.93
CA LEU A 80 14.59 -48.87 82.45
C LEU A 80 15.36 -49.28 81.18
N ALA A 81 16.01 -50.45 81.19
CA ALA A 81 16.73 -50.98 80.02
C ALA A 81 15.92 -51.01 78.69
N PRO A 82 14.63 -51.44 78.64
CA PRO A 82 13.80 -51.36 77.43
C PRO A 82 13.32 -49.93 77.08
N VAL A 83 13.55 -48.94 77.94
CA VAL A 83 13.37 -47.51 77.63
C VAL A 83 14.68 -46.93 77.09
N GLU A 84 15.82 -47.21 77.72
CA GLU A 84 17.15 -46.75 77.28
C GLU A 84 17.47 -47.22 75.85
N THR A 85 17.21 -48.50 75.56
CA THR A 85 17.37 -49.06 74.20
C THR A 85 16.44 -48.40 73.17
N LYS A 86 15.21 -48.06 73.55
CA LYS A 86 14.28 -47.30 72.69
C LYS A 86 14.73 -45.86 72.47
N VAL A 87 15.23 -45.19 73.50
CA VAL A 87 15.83 -43.85 73.38
C VAL A 87 17.05 -43.90 72.45
N GLY A 88 17.86 -44.95 72.52
CA GLY A 88 18.94 -45.21 71.57
C GLY A 88 18.46 -45.34 70.12
N SER A 89 17.42 -46.14 69.86
CA SER A 89 16.81 -46.30 68.53
C SER A 89 16.28 -44.96 67.99
N ILE A 90 15.47 -44.26 68.79
CA ILE A 90 14.89 -42.96 68.44
C ILE A 90 15.98 -41.93 68.12
N ASN A 91 17.08 -41.92 68.87
CA ASN A 91 18.20 -41.00 68.63
C ASN A 91 18.99 -41.33 67.35
N GLY A 92 19.01 -42.60 66.93
CA GLY A 92 19.50 -43.03 65.62
C GLY A 92 18.57 -42.60 64.48
N GLU A 93 17.27 -42.90 64.58
CA GLU A 93 16.24 -42.47 63.63
C GLU A 93 16.21 -40.95 63.46
N MET A 94 16.35 -40.19 64.56
CA MET A 94 16.44 -38.73 64.57
C MET A 94 17.66 -38.21 63.80
N LYS A 95 18.79 -38.92 63.84
CA LYS A 95 19.99 -38.59 63.05
C LYS A 95 19.76 -38.82 61.56
N GLU A 96 19.16 -39.95 61.16
CA GLU A 96 18.80 -40.22 59.75
C GLU A 96 17.72 -39.26 59.22
N VAL A 97 16.79 -38.83 60.05
CA VAL A 97 15.82 -37.77 59.69
C VAL A 97 16.55 -36.45 59.46
N LYS A 98 17.48 -36.07 60.34
CA LYS A 98 18.27 -34.84 60.15
C LYS A 98 19.12 -34.89 58.89
N GLU A 99 19.83 -35.97 58.62
CA GLU A 99 20.69 -36.10 57.43
C GLU A 99 19.88 -35.96 56.14
N ARG A 100 18.65 -36.49 56.09
CA ARG A 100 17.71 -36.28 54.97
C ARG A 100 17.15 -34.87 54.86
N VAL A 101 16.97 -34.16 55.97
CA VAL A 101 16.60 -32.72 55.95
C VAL A 101 17.77 -31.90 55.42
N ASP A 102 18.99 -32.15 55.92
CA ASP A 102 20.22 -31.49 55.45
C ASP A 102 20.48 -31.76 53.94
N GLU A 103 19.98 -32.86 53.36
CA GLU A 103 19.98 -33.12 51.91
C GLU A 103 18.84 -32.41 51.17
N MET A 104 17.63 -32.40 51.74
CA MET A 104 16.46 -31.74 51.15
C MET A 104 16.65 -30.21 51.05
N ASP A 105 17.29 -29.59 52.04
CA ASP A 105 17.60 -28.15 52.03
C ASP A 105 18.58 -27.80 50.90
N LYS A 106 19.62 -28.62 50.66
CA LYS A 106 20.53 -28.47 49.49
C LYS A 106 19.77 -28.60 48.17
N GLY A 107 18.79 -29.51 48.12
CA GLY A 107 17.89 -29.66 46.96
C GLY A 107 17.03 -28.43 46.71
N LEU A 108 16.49 -27.82 47.78
CA LEU A 108 15.74 -26.57 47.72
C LEU A 108 16.61 -25.40 47.25
N ASP A 109 17.82 -25.23 47.79
CA ASP A 109 18.77 -24.20 47.36
C ASP A 109 19.10 -24.33 45.86
N PHE A 110 19.37 -25.54 45.38
CA PHE A 110 19.64 -25.81 43.95
C PHE A 110 18.42 -25.46 43.07
N ILE A 111 17.22 -25.91 43.45
CA ILE A 111 15.99 -25.61 42.72
C ILE A 111 15.72 -24.10 42.68
N ASN A 112 15.97 -23.39 43.79
CA ASN A 112 15.75 -21.95 43.90
C ASN A 112 16.75 -21.15 43.04
N GLY A 113 18.02 -21.57 43.00
CA GLY A 113 19.03 -21.00 42.10
C GLY A 113 18.69 -21.19 40.61
N GLN A 114 18.24 -22.40 40.23
CA GLN A 114 17.72 -22.66 38.88
C GLN A 114 16.47 -21.82 38.57
N PHE A 115 15.60 -21.59 39.56
CA PHE A 115 14.37 -20.80 39.37
C PHE A 115 14.67 -19.33 39.10
N GLU A 116 15.59 -18.70 39.85
CA GLU A 116 16.00 -17.31 39.60
C GLU A 116 16.78 -17.15 38.28
N THR A 117 17.57 -18.16 37.87
CA THR A 117 18.22 -18.18 36.54
C THR A 117 17.17 -18.19 35.42
N ASN A 118 16.22 -19.14 35.47
CA ASN A 118 15.11 -19.22 34.51
C ASN A 118 14.26 -17.94 34.48
N ARG A 119 14.07 -17.29 35.64
CA ARG A 119 13.33 -16.02 35.77
C ARG A 119 14.03 -14.87 35.06
N GLN A 120 15.37 -14.82 35.14
CA GLN A 120 16.17 -13.82 34.44
C GLN A 120 16.16 -14.05 32.93
N GLU A 121 16.39 -15.28 32.46
CA GLU A 121 16.30 -15.61 31.03
C GLU A 121 14.91 -15.25 30.44
N LEU A 122 13.83 -15.55 31.17
CA LEU A 122 12.47 -15.22 30.78
C LEU A 122 12.22 -13.69 30.77
N HIS A 123 12.90 -12.93 31.63
CA HIS A 123 12.89 -11.47 31.58
C HIS A 123 13.56 -10.95 30.29
N ASP A 124 14.74 -11.46 29.98
CA ASP A 124 15.55 -10.98 28.85
C ASP A 124 14.91 -11.36 27.50
N ILE A 125 14.34 -12.57 27.40
CA ILE A 125 13.49 -12.99 26.27
C ILE A 125 12.29 -12.02 26.12
N LYS A 126 11.67 -11.60 27.23
CA LYS A 126 10.53 -10.67 27.23
C LYS A 126 10.91 -9.23 26.87
N LEU A 127 12.17 -8.83 27.02
CA LEU A 127 12.70 -7.59 26.45
C LEU A 127 12.90 -7.73 24.93
N ASN A 128 13.65 -8.75 24.50
CA ASN A 128 13.90 -9.03 23.08
C ASN A 128 12.61 -9.14 22.25
N VAL A 129 11.56 -9.77 22.78
CA VAL A 129 10.24 -9.86 22.12
C VAL A 129 9.54 -8.50 21.96
N LYS A 130 9.75 -7.53 22.86
CA LYS A 130 9.24 -6.16 22.69
C LYS A 130 9.97 -5.45 21.55
N ASP A 131 11.30 -5.55 21.53
CA ASP A 131 12.14 -4.81 20.58
C ASP A 131 11.98 -5.36 19.16
N LEU A 132 11.84 -6.69 19.02
CA LEU A 132 11.44 -7.33 17.76
C LEU A 132 10.05 -6.85 17.29
N LYS A 133 9.09 -6.66 18.21
CA LYS A 133 7.76 -6.13 17.87
C LYS A 133 7.81 -4.67 17.41
N VAL A 134 8.61 -3.83 18.07
CA VAL A 134 8.83 -2.44 17.64
C VAL A 134 9.48 -2.40 16.25
N THR A 135 10.53 -3.20 16.04
CA THR A 135 11.21 -3.34 14.74
C THR A 135 10.25 -3.80 13.64
N THR A 136 9.39 -4.79 13.93
CA THR A 136 8.39 -5.31 12.99
C THR A 136 7.39 -4.23 12.57
N ASN A 137 6.89 -3.43 13.52
CA ASN A 137 5.99 -2.32 13.23
C ASN A 137 6.66 -1.27 12.32
N ILE A 138 7.91 -0.89 12.60
CA ILE A 138 8.67 0.08 11.79
C ILE A 138 8.87 -0.44 10.35
N LEU A 139 9.20 -1.73 10.19
CA LEU A 139 9.32 -2.37 8.88
C LEU A 139 7.99 -2.43 8.13
N GLN A 140 6.87 -2.67 8.83
CA GLN A 140 5.54 -2.63 8.22
C GLN A 140 5.21 -1.23 7.68
N THR A 141 5.33 -0.18 8.49
CA THR A 141 5.07 1.20 8.04
C THR A 141 5.98 1.62 6.88
N ARG A 142 7.25 1.19 6.88
CA ARG A 142 8.19 1.44 5.77
C ARG A 142 7.80 0.68 4.50
N ASN A 143 7.29 -0.54 4.60
CA ASN A 143 6.78 -1.30 3.46
C ASN A 143 5.49 -0.67 2.89
N GLU A 144 4.59 -0.20 3.75
CA GLU A 144 3.37 0.52 3.34
C GLU A 144 3.71 1.81 2.58
N PHE A 145 4.65 2.63 3.11
CA PHE A 145 5.16 3.83 2.41
C PHE A 145 5.84 3.50 1.07
N THR A 146 6.65 2.44 1.03
CA THR A 146 7.31 2.00 -0.21
C THR A 146 6.28 1.56 -1.26
N ARG A 147 5.19 0.93 -0.82
CA ARG A 147 4.09 0.50 -1.69
C ARG A 147 3.26 1.68 -2.21
N THR A 148 3.01 2.71 -1.42
CA THR A 148 2.30 3.92 -1.91
C THR A 148 3.15 4.68 -2.92
N GLU A 149 4.46 4.84 -2.69
CA GLU A 149 5.36 5.48 -3.65
C GLU A 149 5.53 4.69 -4.96
N LEU A 150 5.63 3.35 -4.89
CA LEU A 150 5.64 2.50 -6.09
C LEU A 150 4.32 2.59 -6.87
N THR A 151 3.18 2.70 -6.17
CA THR A 151 1.88 2.92 -6.82
C THR A 151 1.83 4.28 -7.52
N ARG A 152 2.27 5.35 -6.84
CA ARG A 152 2.33 6.72 -7.39
C ARG A 152 3.22 6.78 -8.63
N LEU A 153 4.41 6.18 -8.58
CA LEU A 153 5.32 6.12 -9.73
C LEU A 153 4.72 5.36 -10.92
N ASN A 154 3.99 4.27 -10.68
CA ASN A 154 3.33 3.51 -11.73
C ASN A 154 2.16 4.29 -12.39
N THR A 155 1.42 5.09 -11.62
CA THR A 155 0.43 6.05 -12.16
C THR A 155 1.12 7.07 -13.07
N ASN A 156 2.18 7.74 -12.59
CA ASN A 156 2.92 8.72 -13.38
C ASN A 156 3.49 8.12 -14.69
N VAL A 157 4.00 6.87 -14.65
CA VAL A 157 4.47 6.15 -15.84
C VAL A 157 3.33 5.86 -16.84
N THR A 158 2.13 5.59 -16.33
CA THR A 158 0.93 5.40 -17.17
C THR A 158 0.48 6.71 -17.80
N GLU A 159 0.48 7.81 -17.05
CA GLU A 159 0.17 9.16 -17.53
C GLU A 159 1.18 9.62 -18.61
N MET A 160 2.49 9.56 -18.33
CA MET A 160 3.52 9.89 -19.32
C MET A 160 3.43 9.04 -20.60
N ARG A 161 3.01 7.77 -20.50
CA ARG A 161 2.78 6.90 -21.68
C ARG A 161 1.56 7.36 -22.48
N ASN A 162 0.49 7.79 -21.83
CA ASN A 162 -0.69 8.34 -22.49
C ASN A 162 -0.38 9.68 -23.15
N ASP A 163 0.37 10.56 -22.49
CA ASP A 163 0.85 11.82 -23.06
C ASP A 163 1.75 11.59 -24.28
N GLN A 164 2.66 10.60 -24.23
CA GLN A 164 3.46 10.20 -25.38
C GLN A 164 2.57 9.76 -26.56
N ILE A 165 1.52 8.98 -26.30
CA ILE A 165 0.58 8.51 -27.34
C ILE A 165 -0.21 9.70 -27.92
N ASP A 166 -0.72 10.61 -27.10
CA ASP A 166 -1.43 11.81 -27.56
C ASP A 166 -0.52 12.74 -28.37
N LEU A 167 0.73 12.94 -27.93
CA LEU A 167 1.74 13.69 -28.68
C LEU A 167 2.08 13.03 -30.02
N GLN A 168 2.21 11.69 -30.06
CA GLN A 168 2.41 10.94 -31.31
C GLN A 168 1.20 11.08 -32.25
N MET A 169 -0.02 10.94 -31.73
CA MET A 169 -1.25 11.10 -32.52
C MET A 169 -1.41 12.53 -33.04
N ARG A 170 -1.10 13.56 -32.25
CA ARG A 170 -1.09 14.96 -32.70
C ARG A 170 0.02 15.26 -33.71
N SER A 171 1.21 14.68 -33.53
CA SER A 171 2.31 14.81 -34.49
C SER A 171 1.94 14.20 -35.84
N MET A 172 1.36 13.00 -35.84
CA MET A 172 0.88 12.31 -37.04
C MET A 172 -0.43 12.89 -37.61
N SER A 173 -1.19 13.70 -36.86
CA SER A 173 -2.52 14.20 -37.29
C SER A 173 -2.54 15.05 -38.57
N ASN A 174 -1.38 15.54 -39.03
CA ASN A 174 -1.23 16.28 -40.29
C ASN A 174 -0.71 15.41 -41.45
N ASN A 175 -0.38 14.13 -41.18
CA ASN A 175 0.14 13.19 -42.16
C ASN A 175 -1.03 12.40 -42.76
N LEU A 176 -1.24 12.54 -44.07
CA LEU A 176 -2.21 11.74 -44.81
C LEU A 176 -1.46 10.59 -45.50
N ILE A 177 -1.84 9.35 -45.18
CA ILE A 177 -1.28 8.16 -45.82
C ILE A 177 -2.11 7.86 -47.07
N PHE A 178 -1.52 8.05 -48.23
CA PHE A 178 -2.10 7.65 -49.51
C PHE A 178 -1.61 6.24 -49.85
N THR A 179 -2.54 5.36 -50.26
CA THR A 179 -2.24 3.97 -50.66
C THR A 179 -2.84 3.71 -52.03
N GLY A 180 -2.21 2.83 -52.81
CA GLY A 180 -2.66 2.53 -54.18
C GLY A 180 -2.26 3.59 -55.23
N ILE A 181 -1.34 4.49 -54.92
CA ILE A 181 -0.54 5.17 -55.95
C ILE A 181 0.39 4.11 -56.57
N VAL A 182 0.59 4.15 -57.89
CA VAL A 182 1.43 3.19 -58.61
C VAL A 182 2.87 3.68 -58.60
N GLU A 183 3.72 2.98 -57.85
CA GLU A 183 5.16 3.29 -57.75
C GLU A 183 5.91 2.86 -59.03
N MET A 184 6.67 3.80 -59.61
CA MET A 184 7.54 3.62 -60.76
C MET A 184 9.02 3.73 -60.36
N ALA A 185 9.91 3.02 -61.05
CA ALA A 185 11.34 3.14 -60.83
C ALA A 185 11.83 4.58 -61.13
N ASP A 186 12.68 5.11 -60.26
CA ASP A 186 13.26 6.45 -60.32
C ASP A 186 12.26 7.63 -60.27
N GLU A 187 11.05 7.42 -59.74
CA GLU A 187 10.02 8.48 -59.64
C GLU A 187 10.33 9.55 -58.58
N ASN A 188 9.79 10.76 -58.80
CA ASN A 188 9.76 11.81 -57.79
C ASN A 188 8.44 11.76 -57.03
N THR A 189 8.44 11.13 -55.86
CA THR A 189 7.23 10.89 -55.05
C THR A 189 6.52 12.16 -54.59
N GLU A 190 7.22 13.28 -54.38
CA GLU A 190 6.58 14.58 -54.14
C GLU A 190 5.82 15.07 -55.38
N SER A 191 6.40 14.89 -56.57
CA SER A 191 5.79 15.33 -57.84
C SER A 191 4.56 14.49 -58.20
N GLU A 192 4.63 13.16 -58.05
CA GLU A 192 3.47 12.31 -58.34
C GLU A 192 2.38 12.39 -57.25
N LEU A 193 2.74 12.55 -55.96
CA LEU A 193 1.74 12.84 -54.93
C LEU A 193 1.06 14.19 -55.18
N ASN A 194 1.81 15.23 -55.57
CA ASN A 194 1.19 16.49 -55.99
C ASN A 194 0.30 16.26 -57.22
N ASN A 195 0.77 15.60 -58.27
CA ASN A 195 -0.01 15.28 -59.48
C ASN A 195 -1.34 14.58 -59.13
N PHE A 196 -1.32 13.59 -58.23
CA PHE A 196 -2.49 12.92 -57.68
C PHE A 196 -3.43 13.89 -56.93
N LEU A 197 -2.89 14.77 -56.08
CA LEU A 197 -3.66 15.79 -55.34
C LEU A 197 -4.29 16.86 -56.25
N HIS A 198 -3.58 17.26 -57.31
CA HIS A 198 -4.03 18.21 -58.32
C HIS A 198 -5.12 17.58 -59.22
N THR A 199 -4.86 16.38 -59.75
CA THR A 199 -5.70 15.72 -60.78
C THR A 199 -6.88 14.94 -60.19
N ILE A 200 -6.66 14.10 -59.17
CA ILE A 200 -7.68 13.18 -58.64
C ILE A 200 -8.42 13.79 -57.43
N MET A 201 -7.70 14.38 -56.48
CA MET A 201 -8.35 15.08 -55.35
C MET A 201 -8.88 16.48 -55.72
N GLY A 202 -8.54 16.99 -56.90
CA GLY A 202 -9.18 18.16 -57.51
C GLY A 202 -9.00 19.47 -56.74
N ILE A 203 -7.94 19.60 -55.92
CA ILE A 203 -7.72 20.78 -55.06
C ILE A 203 -7.57 22.06 -55.88
N GLU A 204 -7.07 21.96 -57.12
CA GLU A 204 -7.02 23.09 -58.07
C GLU A 204 -8.39 23.74 -58.30
N LYS A 205 -9.46 22.94 -58.28
CA LYS A 205 -10.82 23.41 -58.55
C LYS A 205 -11.41 24.21 -57.40
N ASN A 206 -10.65 24.50 -56.33
CA ASN A 206 -11.11 25.20 -55.14
C ASN A 206 -10.74 26.69 -55.15
N LEU A 207 -11.75 27.56 -55.07
CA LEU A 207 -11.55 28.97 -54.71
C LEU A 207 -12.07 29.24 -53.30
N VAL A 208 -11.32 30.09 -52.60
CA VAL A 208 -11.65 30.65 -51.28
C VAL A 208 -12.18 32.07 -51.48
N PHE A 209 -13.45 32.27 -51.13
CA PHE A 209 -14.12 33.57 -51.15
C PHE A 209 -14.14 34.18 -49.75
N THR A 210 -13.78 35.45 -49.64
CA THR A 210 -13.71 36.20 -48.37
C THR A 210 -14.50 37.50 -48.44
N GLY A 211 -15.14 37.90 -47.34
CA GLY A 211 -15.91 39.15 -47.24
C GLY A 211 -17.41 39.02 -47.53
N ILE A 212 -17.88 37.85 -47.97
CA ILE A 212 -19.31 37.55 -48.10
C ILE A 212 -19.90 37.39 -46.69
N VAL A 213 -20.95 38.16 -46.38
CA VAL A 213 -21.66 38.13 -45.08
C VAL A 213 -22.19 36.72 -44.79
N GLU A 214 -22.25 36.33 -43.52
CA GLU A 214 -22.70 34.99 -43.09
C GLU A 214 -24.03 35.11 -42.34
N MET A 215 -25.04 34.36 -42.80
CA MET A 215 -26.37 34.34 -42.18
C MET A 215 -26.58 33.02 -41.41
N ALA A 216 -27.51 33.00 -40.45
CA ALA A 216 -27.71 31.84 -39.56
C ALA A 216 -28.08 30.56 -40.31
N ASP A 217 -29.04 30.65 -41.23
CA ASP A 217 -29.61 29.54 -41.99
C ASP A 217 -29.34 29.69 -43.50
N GLU A 218 -28.13 30.14 -43.87
CA GLU A 218 -27.78 30.32 -45.29
C GLU A 218 -27.69 29.01 -46.08
N ASN A 219 -28.14 29.03 -47.33
CA ASN A 219 -27.61 28.12 -48.34
C ASN A 219 -26.36 28.78 -48.95
N THR A 220 -25.17 28.35 -48.48
CA THR A 220 -23.88 28.92 -48.91
C THR A 220 -23.64 28.80 -50.43
N GLU A 221 -24.26 27.84 -51.13
CA GLU A 221 -24.17 27.73 -52.59
C GLU A 221 -25.08 28.75 -53.31
N SER A 222 -26.29 28.98 -52.81
CA SER A 222 -27.18 30.03 -53.32
C SER A 222 -26.58 31.42 -53.11
N GLU A 223 -26.03 31.69 -51.93
CA GLU A 223 -25.37 32.97 -51.63
C GLU A 223 -24.12 33.19 -52.48
N LEU A 224 -23.35 32.14 -52.77
CA LEU A 224 -22.22 32.24 -53.68
C LEU A 224 -22.65 32.49 -55.13
N ASN A 225 -23.68 31.81 -55.63
CA ASN A 225 -24.22 32.06 -56.97
C ASN A 225 -24.78 33.49 -57.10
N ASN A 226 -25.51 33.97 -56.08
CA ASN A 226 -25.96 35.37 -56.02
C ASN A 226 -24.77 36.34 -56.02
N PHE A 227 -23.72 36.08 -55.25
CA PHE A 227 -22.50 36.90 -55.27
C PHE A 227 -21.82 36.92 -56.65
N LEU A 228 -21.68 35.77 -57.31
CA LEU A 228 -21.06 35.66 -58.63
C LEU A 228 -21.87 36.40 -59.72
N HIS A 229 -23.20 36.26 -59.70
CA HIS A 229 -24.09 36.96 -60.61
C HIS A 229 -24.11 38.47 -60.33
N THR A 230 -24.46 38.87 -59.11
CA THR A 230 -24.78 40.25 -58.73
C THR A 230 -23.54 41.13 -58.48
N ILE A 231 -22.45 40.59 -57.93
CA ILE A 231 -21.25 41.37 -57.57
C ILE A 231 -20.12 41.23 -58.59
N MET A 232 -20.04 40.08 -59.29
CA MET A 232 -19.04 39.80 -60.31
C MET A 232 -19.56 39.80 -61.76
N GLY A 233 -20.87 39.90 -61.99
CA GLY A 233 -21.45 39.98 -63.34
C GLY A 233 -21.37 38.69 -64.16
N ILE A 234 -21.26 37.53 -63.50
CA ILE A 234 -21.14 36.24 -64.17
C ILE A 234 -22.55 35.65 -64.37
N GLU A 235 -23.14 35.92 -65.54
CA GLU A 235 -24.47 35.43 -65.96
C GLU A 235 -24.51 33.91 -66.20
N LYS A 236 -23.36 33.25 -66.25
CA LYS A 236 -23.28 31.79 -66.40
C LYS A 236 -23.58 31.10 -65.07
N ASN A 237 -24.63 30.28 -65.04
CA ASN A 237 -24.87 29.30 -63.97
C ASN A 237 -23.65 28.36 -63.83
N LEU A 238 -22.96 28.41 -62.69
CA LEU A 238 -21.80 27.56 -62.41
C LEU A 238 -22.25 26.36 -61.57
N VAL A 239 -21.57 25.22 -61.76
CA VAL A 239 -21.87 23.98 -61.04
C VAL A 239 -20.69 23.62 -60.13
N PHE A 240 -20.99 23.33 -58.87
CA PHE A 240 -20.04 22.98 -57.83
C PHE A 240 -20.24 21.52 -57.40
N ASN A 241 -19.17 20.84 -56.97
CA ASN A 241 -19.33 19.56 -56.26
C ASN A 241 -19.64 19.78 -54.77
N ARG A 242 -19.19 20.92 -54.20
CA ARG A 242 -19.40 21.29 -52.80
C ARG A 242 -19.09 22.76 -52.56
N VAL A 243 -19.98 23.46 -51.86
CA VAL A 243 -19.76 24.82 -51.32
C VAL A 243 -19.98 24.82 -49.80
N HIS A 244 -19.10 25.45 -49.02
CA HIS A 244 -19.25 25.53 -47.55
C HIS A 244 -18.35 26.60 -46.89
N ARG A 245 -18.76 27.07 -45.70
CA ARG A 245 -17.97 27.95 -44.81
C ARG A 245 -16.85 27.17 -44.10
N ILE A 246 -15.70 27.82 -43.83
CA ILE A 246 -14.55 27.21 -43.13
C ILE A 246 -14.29 27.85 -41.76
N GLY A 247 -14.00 27.00 -40.79
CA GLY A 247 -13.56 27.38 -39.45
C GLY A 247 -14.71 27.52 -38.44
N LYS A 248 -14.34 27.79 -37.20
CA LYS A 248 -15.29 28.08 -36.12
C LYS A 248 -15.95 29.44 -36.39
N GLN A 249 -17.27 29.51 -36.20
CA GLN A 249 -18.01 30.77 -36.28
C GLN A 249 -17.53 31.73 -35.18
N GLN A 250 -17.51 33.03 -35.47
CA GLN A 250 -16.98 34.07 -34.56
C GLN A 250 -17.88 35.32 -34.60
N PRO A 251 -18.18 35.96 -33.45
CA PRO A 251 -18.89 37.23 -33.43
C PRO A 251 -18.21 38.27 -34.31
N ASN A 252 -19.00 38.98 -35.12
CA ASN A 252 -18.59 40.04 -36.04
C ASN A 252 -17.49 39.64 -37.07
N LYS A 253 -17.38 38.35 -37.42
CA LYS A 253 -16.51 37.86 -38.50
C LYS A 253 -17.16 36.74 -39.31
N SER A 254 -17.61 37.07 -40.52
CA SER A 254 -18.08 36.08 -41.50
C SER A 254 -16.95 35.17 -41.96
N ARG A 255 -17.18 33.86 -41.95
CA ARG A 255 -16.20 32.84 -42.37
C ARG A 255 -15.99 32.87 -43.88
N PRO A 256 -14.77 32.55 -44.38
CA PRO A 256 -14.55 32.30 -45.79
C PRO A 256 -15.43 31.15 -46.30
N ILE A 257 -15.76 31.17 -47.59
CA ILE A 257 -16.40 30.06 -48.32
C ILE A 257 -15.34 29.36 -49.17
N ILE A 258 -15.32 28.02 -49.21
CA ILE A 258 -14.70 27.25 -50.29
C ILE A 258 -15.80 26.75 -51.21
N ALA A 259 -15.57 26.92 -52.51
CA ALA A 259 -16.33 26.24 -53.55
C ALA A 259 -15.39 25.36 -54.37
N ASN A 260 -15.70 24.06 -54.46
CA ASN A 260 -15.08 23.14 -55.41
C ASN A 260 -15.90 23.15 -56.70
N PHE A 261 -15.32 23.66 -57.78
CA PHE A 261 -15.95 23.75 -59.09
C PHE A 261 -15.94 22.37 -59.79
N VAL A 262 -16.98 22.04 -60.56
CA VAL A 262 -16.94 20.83 -61.40
C VAL A 262 -15.90 20.97 -62.51
N PHE A 263 -15.86 22.13 -63.17
CA PHE A 263 -15.03 22.42 -64.35
C PHE A 263 -13.93 23.44 -64.04
N SER A 264 -12.67 23.10 -64.30
CA SER A 264 -11.53 24.01 -64.07
C SER A 264 -11.64 25.30 -64.90
N LYS A 265 -12.21 25.24 -66.10
CA LYS A 265 -12.48 26.43 -66.94
C LYS A 265 -13.34 27.49 -66.24
N ASP A 266 -14.27 27.06 -65.38
CA ASP A 266 -15.17 27.96 -64.66
C ASP A 266 -14.49 28.54 -63.40
N ARG A 267 -13.63 27.74 -62.75
CA ARG A 267 -12.68 28.21 -61.72
C ARG A 267 -11.75 29.29 -62.29
N ASP A 268 -11.23 29.08 -63.49
CA ASP A 268 -10.33 30.00 -64.18
C ASP A 268 -11.04 31.29 -64.63
N LEU A 269 -12.28 31.20 -65.11
CA LEU A 269 -13.12 32.36 -65.43
C LEU A 269 -13.34 33.25 -64.19
N VAL A 270 -13.82 32.67 -63.08
CA VAL A 270 -14.04 33.43 -61.83
C VAL A 270 -12.74 34.06 -61.31
N ARG A 271 -11.61 33.32 -61.39
CA ARG A 271 -10.29 33.82 -61.03
C ARG A 271 -9.82 34.98 -61.93
N TYR A 272 -10.14 34.95 -63.22
CA TYR A 272 -9.75 35.99 -64.18
C TYR A 272 -10.58 37.27 -64.05
N GLU A 273 -11.87 37.16 -63.73
CA GLU A 273 -12.75 38.33 -63.55
C GLU A 273 -12.60 39.00 -62.17
N ALA A 274 -12.32 38.25 -61.10
CA ALA A 274 -12.23 38.80 -59.75
C ALA A 274 -11.28 40.01 -59.59
N PRO A 275 -10.06 40.04 -60.16
CA PRO A 275 -9.18 41.22 -60.11
C PRO A 275 -9.73 42.47 -60.81
N LYS A 276 -10.69 42.30 -61.74
CA LYS A 276 -11.36 43.40 -62.46
C LYS A 276 -12.58 43.88 -61.68
N THR A 277 -13.43 42.96 -61.24
CA THR A 277 -14.77 43.24 -60.68
C THR A 277 -14.77 43.50 -59.18
N LEU A 278 -13.76 43.04 -58.43
CA LEU A 278 -13.67 43.19 -56.97
C LEU A 278 -12.64 44.24 -56.52
N LYS A 279 -11.92 44.89 -57.44
CA LYS A 279 -10.91 45.90 -57.12
C LYS A 279 -11.51 47.06 -56.31
N GLY A 280 -11.08 47.21 -55.05
CA GLY A 280 -11.57 48.24 -54.12
C GLY A 280 -12.84 47.87 -53.35
N LYS A 281 -13.46 46.71 -53.63
CA LYS A 281 -14.55 46.14 -52.81
C LYS A 281 -13.96 45.37 -51.60
N PRO A 282 -14.71 45.14 -50.51
CA PRO A 282 -14.23 44.38 -49.34
C PRO A 282 -14.15 42.85 -49.57
N TYR A 283 -14.22 42.40 -50.82
CA TYR A 283 -14.26 40.98 -51.19
C TYR A 283 -12.91 40.49 -51.70
N GLY A 284 -12.65 39.19 -51.53
CA GLY A 284 -11.46 38.54 -52.06
C GLY A 284 -11.78 37.15 -52.61
N VAL A 285 -11.10 36.78 -53.69
CA VAL A 285 -11.15 35.46 -54.32
C VAL A 285 -9.72 34.98 -54.49
N ASN A 286 -9.40 33.83 -53.89
CA ASN A 286 -8.06 33.26 -53.89
C ASN A 286 -8.13 31.76 -54.22
N GLU A 287 -7.08 31.17 -54.76
CA GLU A 287 -6.95 29.71 -54.79
C GLU A 287 -6.81 29.13 -53.38
N GLN A 288 -7.35 27.94 -53.14
CA GLN A 288 -7.02 27.18 -51.94
C GLN A 288 -5.63 26.55 -52.09
N PHE A 289 -4.76 26.81 -51.12
CA PHE A 289 -3.47 26.11 -50.99
C PHE A 289 -3.47 25.16 -49.77
N PRO A 290 -2.66 24.09 -49.78
CA PRO A 290 -2.32 23.31 -48.59
C PRO A 290 -1.83 24.17 -47.41
N LYS A 291 -2.04 23.67 -46.18
CA LYS A 291 -1.70 24.39 -44.93
C LYS A 291 -0.25 24.88 -44.91
N VAL A 292 0.71 24.05 -45.32
CA VAL A 292 2.15 24.39 -45.36
C VAL A 292 2.43 25.64 -46.22
N ILE A 293 1.80 25.74 -47.39
CA ILE A 293 1.95 26.90 -48.29
C ILE A 293 1.29 28.14 -47.67
N ASN A 294 0.11 28.00 -47.05
CA ASN A 294 -0.53 29.14 -46.36
C ASN A 294 0.30 29.65 -45.18
N ASP A 295 0.92 28.75 -44.40
CA ASP A 295 1.78 29.12 -43.27
C ASP A 295 3.06 29.84 -43.74
N ARG A 296 3.70 29.38 -44.83
CA ARG A 296 4.81 30.09 -45.49
C ARG A 296 4.39 31.49 -45.97
N ARG A 297 3.28 31.59 -46.72
CA ARG A 297 2.78 32.87 -47.25
C ARG A 297 2.37 33.84 -46.13
N LYS A 298 1.86 33.33 -45.01
CA LYS A 298 1.52 34.11 -43.80
C LYS A 298 2.76 34.76 -43.18
N ALA A 299 3.89 34.05 -43.11
CA ALA A 299 5.15 34.60 -42.63
C ALA A 299 5.68 35.74 -43.54
N LEU A 300 5.53 35.59 -44.86
CA LEU A 300 5.96 36.60 -45.85
C LEU A 300 4.98 37.78 -46.03
N TYR A 301 3.76 37.68 -45.51
CA TYR A 301 2.70 38.68 -45.70
C TYR A 301 3.00 40.09 -45.15
N PRO A 302 3.71 40.28 -44.01
CA PRO A 302 4.14 41.60 -43.55
C PRO A 302 5.06 42.31 -44.55
N HIS A 303 6.04 41.59 -45.12
CA HIS A 303 6.97 42.12 -46.12
C HIS A 303 6.25 42.47 -47.42
N PHE A 304 5.32 41.63 -47.90
CA PHE A 304 4.42 41.95 -49.02
C PHE A 304 3.62 43.24 -48.77
N LYS A 305 2.99 43.39 -47.58
CA LYS A 305 2.26 44.61 -47.18
C LYS A 305 3.16 45.83 -47.13
N ALA A 306 4.40 45.71 -46.66
CA ALA A 306 5.34 46.82 -46.57
C ALA A 306 5.84 47.25 -47.96
N ALA A 307 6.19 46.29 -48.83
CA ALA A 307 6.54 46.55 -50.22
C ALA A 307 5.40 47.24 -50.99
N LYS A 308 4.14 46.79 -50.82
CA LYS A 308 2.97 47.47 -51.42
C LYS A 308 2.77 48.90 -50.90
N ARG A 309 2.99 49.17 -49.61
CA ARG A 309 2.96 50.54 -49.06
C ARG A 309 4.06 51.44 -49.62
N MET A 310 5.20 50.88 -50.02
CA MET A 310 6.26 51.59 -50.74
C MET A 310 6.05 51.62 -52.27
N ASN A 311 4.83 51.36 -52.76
CA ASN A 311 4.47 51.24 -54.18
C ASN A 311 5.28 50.21 -55.01
N LYS A 312 6.03 49.31 -54.36
CA LYS A 312 6.81 48.27 -55.05
C LYS A 312 5.93 47.17 -55.66
N LYS A 313 6.37 46.60 -56.78
CA LYS A 313 5.78 45.45 -57.48
C LYS A 313 6.01 44.14 -56.71
N ALA A 314 5.33 43.99 -55.58
CA ALA A 314 5.28 42.73 -54.85
C ALA A 314 4.24 41.76 -55.44
N VAL A 315 4.59 40.48 -55.62
CA VAL A 315 3.73 39.40 -56.16
C VAL A 315 4.06 38.07 -55.46
N PHE A 316 3.06 37.28 -55.11
CA PHE A 316 3.26 35.88 -54.67
C PHE A 316 3.17 34.93 -55.87
N LYS A 317 4.08 33.95 -55.95
CA LYS A 317 3.97 32.77 -56.82
C LYS A 317 4.05 31.52 -55.94
N VAL A 318 2.94 30.78 -55.83
CA VAL A 318 2.78 29.66 -54.87
C VAL A 318 3.14 30.14 -53.46
N ASP A 319 4.20 29.61 -52.84
CA ASP A 319 4.68 29.99 -51.50
C ASP A 319 5.70 31.13 -51.49
N LYS A 320 6.30 31.47 -52.64
CA LYS A 320 7.40 32.43 -52.76
C LYS A 320 6.90 33.86 -53.00
N LEU A 321 7.53 34.82 -52.33
CA LEU A 321 7.31 36.26 -52.52
C LEU A 321 8.36 36.81 -53.49
N PHE A 322 7.92 37.59 -54.48
CA PHE A 322 8.78 38.36 -55.37
C PHE A 322 8.54 39.85 -55.18
N ILE A 323 9.60 40.68 -55.20
CA ILE A 323 9.54 42.14 -55.06
C ILE A 323 10.40 42.76 -56.18
N GLU A 324 9.81 43.64 -56.99
CA GLU A 324 10.41 44.16 -58.25
C GLU A 324 10.87 43.10 -59.27
N GLY A 325 10.45 41.84 -59.08
CA GLY A 325 10.80 40.71 -59.93
C GLY A 325 11.83 39.76 -59.32
N GLU A 326 12.57 40.20 -58.30
CA GLU A 326 13.54 39.39 -57.56
C GLU A 326 12.84 38.55 -56.48
N LEU A 327 13.42 37.39 -56.16
CA LEU A 327 12.92 36.51 -55.09
C LEU A 327 13.27 37.11 -53.73
N PHE A 328 12.26 37.38 -52.90
CA PHE A 328 12.47 37.83 -51.53
C PHE A 328 12.78 36.62 -50.62
N ASP A 329 14.01 36.57 -50.12
CA ASP A 329 14.49 35.60 -49.16
C ASP A 329 14.60 36.25 -47.76
N PRO A 330 13.80 35.85 -46.76
CA PRO A 330 13.80 36.45 -45.43
C PRO A 330 15.07 36.16 -44.61
N ASP A 331 15.86 35.15 -44.99
CA ASP A 331 17.13 34.81 -44.34
C ASP A 331 18.33 35.46 -45.05
N SER A 332 18.11 36.14 -46.17
CA SER A 332 19.15 36.92 -46.85
C SER A 332 19.49 38.19 -46.06
N ASN A 333 20.76 38.29 -45.64
CA ASN A 333 21.20 39.25 -44.62
C ASN A 333 21.38 40.70 -45.14
N PHE A 334 20.65 41.09 -46.19
CA PHE A 334 20.71 42.38 -46.86
C PHE A 334 19.30 42.98 -47.03
N HIS A 335 19.07 44.15 -46.42
CA HIS A 335 17.89 45.05 -46.55
C HIS A 335 16.66 44.94 -45.61
N ASP A 336 16.63 44.15 -44.51
CA ASP A 336 15.40 44.05 -43.67
C ASP A 336 15.29 45.02 -42.46
N ASP A 337 16.26 45.92 -42.24
CA ASP A 337 16.23 46.78 -41.03
C ASP A 337 15.15 47.89 -41.08
N ASP A 338 14.85 48.47 -42.25
CA ASP A 338 13.82 49.52 -42.42
C ASP A 338 12.39 48.93 -42.55
N TYR A 339 12.26 47.73 -43.12
CA TYR A 339 10.97 47.04 -43.27
C TYR A 339 10.43 46.55 -41.92
N ARG A 340 11.27 45.88 -41.13
CA ARG A 340 10.88 45.22 -39.87
C ARG A 340 10.54 46.23 -38.77
N ARG A 341 11.30 47.33 -38.66
CA ARG A 341 11.03 48.43 -37.70
C ARG A 341 9.69 49.12 -37.97
N ARG A 342 9.33 49.37 -39.24
CA ARG A 342 8.07 50.01 -39.64
C ARG A 342 6.85 49.08 -39.67
N ALA A 343 7.04 47.77 -39.59
CA ALA A 343 5.91 46.85 -39.37
C ALA A 343 5.35 47.00 -37.95
N ASN A 344 6.22 46.90 -36.94
CA ASN A 344 5.84 46.86 -35.52
C ASN A 344 5.18 48.15 -35.01
N HIS A 345 5.44 49.30 -35.64
CA HIS A 345 4.89 50.59 -35.18
C HIS A 345 3.38 50.72 -35.45
N LEU A 346 2.88 50.21 -36.57
CA LEU A 346 1.47 50.40 -36.97
C LEU A 346 0.48 49.48 -36.23
N ASP A 347 0.91 48.30 -35.78
CA ASP A 347 0.00 47.42 -35.01
C ASP A 347 -0.36 48.04 -33.64
N MET A 348 0.44 48.96 -33.11
CA MET A 348 0.08 49.80 -31.96
C MET A 348 -0.95 50.88 -32.33
N GLU A 349 -0.74 51.62 -33.43
CA GLU A 349 -1.67 52.67 -33.87
C GLU A 349 -3.08 52.12 -34.17
N ILE A 350 -3.18 50.99 -34.89
CA ILE A 350 -4.46 50.36 -35.22
C ILE A 350 -5.23 49.92 -33.97
N THR A 351 -4.52 49.59 -32.88
CA THR A 351 -5.11 49.22 -31.59
C THR A 351 -5.64 50.46 -30.84
N SER A 352 -5.05 51.64 -31.04
CA SER A 352 -5.42 52.89 -30.35
C SER A 352 -6.76 53.49 -30.82
N VAL A 353 -7.17 53.24 -32.08
CA VAL A 353 -8.34 53.90 -32.70
C VAL A 353 -9.70 53.26 -32.30
N LYS A 354 -9.71 52.25 -31.42
CA LYS A 354 -10.93 51.54 -30.99
C LYS A 354 -11.32 51.78 -29.52
N GLN A 355 -11.64 53.03 -29.19
CA GLN A 355 -12.49 53.34 -28.04
C GLN A 355 -13.81 53.96 -28.51
N PRO A 356 -14.98 53.46 -28.06
CA PRO A 356 -16.27 54.07 -28.37
C PRO A 356 -16.49 55.32 -27.51
N VAL A 357 -16.80 56.45 -28.15
CA VAL A 357 -17.18 57.68 -27.44
C VAL A 357 -18.61 57.54 -26.94
N LEU A 358 -18.79 57.41 -25.61
CA LEU A 358 -20.09 57.45 -24.97
C LEU A 358 -20.63 58.89 -24.91
N GLY A 359 -21.36 59.28 -25.95
CA GLY A 359 -22.12 60.54 -25.97
C GLY A 359 -23.39 60.44 -25.12
N ALA A 360 -23.67 61.47 -24.33
CA ALA A 360 -24.83 61.52 -23.44
C ALA A 360 -25.82 62.63 -23.84
N ALA A 361 -27.08 62.23 -24.05
CA ALA A 361 -28.30 63.05 -24.10
C ALA A 361 -29.45 62.07 -23.78
N VAL A 362 -30.43 62.28 -22.89
CA VAL A 362 -31.06 63.47 -22.30
C VAL A 362 -31.95 64.25 -23.28
N GLY A 363 -33.27 64.21 -23.04
CA GLY A 363 -34.26 65.11 -23.65
C GLY A 363 -35.46 64.39 -24.28
N GLU A 364 -36.59 64.45 -23.57
CA GLU A 364 -38.00 64.27 -24.02
C GLU A 364 -38.37 62.98 -24.81
#